data_AF-A0A2E4A893-F1
#
_entry.id   AF-A0A2E4A893-F1
#
_cell.length_a   1.000
_cell.length_b   1.000
_cell.length_c   1.000
_cell.angle_alpha   90.00
_cell.angle_beta   90.00
_cell.angle_gamma   90.00
#
_symmetry.space_group_name_H-M   'P 1'
#
loop_
_entity.id
_entity.type
_entity.pdbx_description
1 polymer ?
#
loop_
_entity_poly.entity_id
_entity_poly.type
_entity_poly.pdbx_seq_one_letter_code
_entity_poly.pdbx_strand_id
1 'polypeptide(L)'
;MIDKYILFILGLSFIALPKAFGNTKESNDIDSKVEKTNVVVFFIDDLGWSDLGCYGSKYHLTPNIDKLASSGLKFKAAYSSSSVCSPTRSSLMTGKHPVRFGITDWIGASQKRRILVTPKNHSFLPKEENTLAEVFKSSGYQTAYFGKWHLGARDEDHPSFHGFDYHRGVNRAGSPGSYYYPFRRNKKLPKIPLKPTDIPDFSDAKKNSYLTDLLSIEVTKYIESIADKPFFTILSHYSVHTPIQALKADSEKYRKRLDEIGIATEIKTRPEKNAITRITQNNPEYAAMVESVDRSVGRVMRKLGELDLLKRTIIIFTSDNGGLST
;
A
#
# COMPACT_ATOMS: atom_id res chain seq x y z
N MET A 1 30.93 -15.37 29.80
CA MET A 1 31.30 -14.12 29.12
C MET A 1 30.02 -13.35 28.86
N ILE A 2 29.76 -12.35 29.70
CA ILE A 2 28.57 -11.51 29.66
C ILE A 2 29.04 -10.21 29.03
N ASP A 3 28.73 -9.99 27.75
CA ASP A 3 29.02 -8.73 27.10
C ASP A 3 27.94 -7.73 27.47
N LYS A 4 28.40 -6.71 28.21
CA LYS A 4 27.62 -5.58 28.71
C LYS A 4 27.17 -4.72 27.53
N TYR A 5 25.86 -4.65 27.30
CA TYR A 5 25.27 -3.56 26.53
C TYR A 5 25.30 -2.28 27.38
N ILE A 6 26.08 -1.29 26.95
CA ILE A 6 26.02 0.07 27.49
C ILE A 6 24.79 0.75 26.88
N LEU A 7 23.81 1.00 27.74
CA LEU A 7 22.60 1.76 27.45
C LEU A 7 22.91 3.25 27.66
N PHE A 8 23.00 4.05 26.61
CA PHE A 8 22.98 5.51 26.73
C PHE A 8 21.53 5.99 26.77
N ILE A 9 21.02 6.25 27.96
CA ILE A 9 19.81 7.06 28.18
C ILE A 9 20.27 8.51 28.21
N LEU A 10 19.96 9.27 27.16
CA LEU A 10 20.10 10.73 27.20
C LEU A 10 18.93 11.31 28.01
N GLY A 11 19.14 11.38 29.33
CA GLY A 11 18.32 12.19 30.23
C GLY A 11 18.66 13.66 30.04
N LEU A 12 17.69 14.44 29.55
CA LEU A 12 17.75 15.90 29.52
C LEU A 12 17.88 16.44 30.95
N SER A 13 19.09 16.82 31.32
CA SER A 13 19.39 17.55 32.55
C SER A 13 19.46 19.03 32.20
N PHE A 14 18.47 19.82 32.63
CA PHE A 14 18.56 21.28 32.57
C PHE A 14 19.58 21.75 33.60
N ILE A 15 20.82 21.99 33.17
CA ILE A 15 21.80 22.75 33.95
C ILE A 15 21.75 24.18 33.43
N ALA A 16 21.17 25.07 34.23
CA ALA A 16 21.28 26.50 34.02
C ALA A 16 22.73 26.93 34.34
N LEU A 17 23.51 27.25 33.30
CA LEU A 17 24.81 27.91 33.45
C LEU A 17 24.65 29.43 33.26
N PRO A 18 25.36 30.25 34.06
CA PRO A 18 25.21 31.70 34.06
C PRO A 18 25.78 32.34 32.79
N LYS A 19 25.09 33.38 32.31
CA LYS A 19 25.51 34.25 31.20
C LYS A 19 26.89 34.85 31.48
N ALA A 20 27.91 34.39 30.76
CA ALA A 20 29.16 35.12 30.57
C ALA A 20 29.11 35.82 29.21
N PHE A 21 29.12 37.16 29.26
CA PHE A 21 29.24 38.04 28.10
C PHE A 21 30.57 37.77 27.37
N GLY A 22 30.48 37.34 26.11
CA GLY A 22 31.62 37.16 25.22
C GLY A 22 31.21 37.55 23.81
N ASN A 23 31.73 38.69 23.35
CA ASN A 23 31.42 39.28 22.05
C ASN A 23 32.15 38.50 20.95
N THR A 24 31.57 37.39 20.49
CA THR A 24 32.03 36.66 19.30
C THR A 24 31.07 36.97 18.15
N LYS A 25 31.62 37.54 17.08
CA LYS A 25 30.92 37.72 15.80
C LYS A 25 30.20 36.43 15.43
N GLU A 26 28.86 36.48 15.45
CA GLU A 26 28.02 35.45 14.85
C GLU A 26 28.39 35.36 13.37
N SER A 27 29.01 34.25 12.99
CA SER A 27 29.05 33.83 11.60
C SER A 27 27.62 33.47 11.20
N ASN A 28 26.92 34.43 10.61
CA ASN A 28 25.78 34.16 9.74
C ASN A 28 26.27 33.32 8.56
N ASP A 29 26.24 32.00 8.70
CA ASP A 29 25.99 31.06 7.60
C ASP A 29 26.03 29.63 8.13
N ILE A 30 24.85 29.04 8.28
CA ILE A 30 24.35 27.86 7.58
C ILE A 30 22.98 27.61 8.22
N ASP A 31 21.96 28.33 7.75
CA ASP A 31 20.60 27.80 7.83
C ASP A 31 20.57 26.64 6.83
N SER A 32 21.10 25.48 7.25
CA SER A 32 20.88 24.24 6.50
C SER A 32 19.39 23.98 6.60
N LYS A 33 18.64 24.53 5.65
CA LYS A 33 17.22 24.30 5.47
C LYS A 33 17.03 22.80 5.55
N VAL A 34 16.59 22.30 6.70
CA VAL A 34 16.50 20.86 6.95
C VAL A 34 15.55 20.35 5.89
N GLU A 35 16.10 19.63 4.91
CA GLU A 35 15.30 19.15 3.79
C GLU A 35 14.28 18.18 4.36
N LYS A 36 13.00 18.57 4.23
CA LYS A 36 11.88 17.78 4.71
C LYS A 36 11.92 16.39 4.06
N THR A 37 11.79 15.37 4.89
CA THR A 37 11.84 13.96 4.46
C THR A 37 10.57 13.57 3.73
N ASN A 38 10.71 13.04 2.52
CA ASN A 38 9.59 12.48 1.76
C ASN A 38 9.07 11.20 2.40
N VAL A 39 7.84 10.83 2.10
CA VAL A 39 7.23 9.60 2.59
C VAL A 39 6.50 8.89 1.44
N VAL A 40 6.85 7.63 1.20
CA VAL A 40 6.16 6.74 0.26
C VAL A 40 5.62 5.53 0.99
N VAL A 41 4.32 5.29 0.86
CA VAL A 41 3.64 4.12 1.43
C VAL A 41 3.17 3.22 0.30
N PHE A 42 3.76 2.03 0.19
CA PHE A 42 3.20 0.92 -0.58
C PHE A 42 2.19 0.20 0.32
N PHE A 43 0.92 0.26 -0.08
CA PHE A 43 -0.18 -0.33 0.67
C PHE A 43 -0.89 -1.39 -0.18
N ILE A 44 -0.70 -2.66 0.19
CA ILE A 44 -1.06 -3.81 -0.64
C ILE A 44 -2.37 -4.43 -0.15
N ASP A 45 -3.24 -4.80 -1.08
CA ASP A 45 -4.55 -5.40 -0.80
C ASP A 45 -4.46 -6.93 -0.70
N ASP A 46 -4.94 -7.51 0.40
CA ASP A 46 -4.98 -8.97 0.65
C ASP A 46 -3.62 -9.71 0.50
N LEU A 47 -2.51 -9.08 0.87
CA LEU A 47 -1.20 -9.74 0.84
C LEU A 47 -0.94 -10.48 2.15
N GLY A 48 -0.75 -11.80 2.07
CA GLY A 48 -0.46 -12.62 3.23
C GLY A 48 0.90 -12.34 3.85
N TRP A 49 0.98 -12.51 5.18
CA TRP A 49 2.18 -12.25 5.95
C TRP A 49 3.40 -13.08 5.51
N SER A 50 3.18 -14.26 4.91
CA SER A 50 4.21 -15.17 4.41
C SER A 50 4.34 -15.16 2.88
N ASP A 51 3.76 -14.20 2.18
CA ASP A 51 3.74 -14.17 0.71
C ASP A 51 4.97 -13.54 0.06
N LEU A 52 5.89 -13.01 0.86
CA LEU A 52 7.13 -12.39 0.42
C LEU A 52 8.34 -13.26 0.74
N GLY A 53 9.37 -13.21 -0.10
CA GLY A 53 10.63 -13.93 0.12
C GLY A 53 11.26 -13.61 1.47
N CYS A 54 11.32 -12.32 1.83
CA CYS A 54 11.83 -11.85 3.12
C CYS A 54 11.00 -12.29 4.34
N TYR A 55 9.79 -12.81 4.14
CA TYR A 55 8.95 -13.42 5.19
C TYR A 55 8.78 -14.94 5.03
N GLY A 56 9.61 -15.57 4.19
CA GLY A 56 9.74 -17.03 4.12
C GLY A 56 9.02 -17.69 2.94
N SER A 57 8.43 -16.92 2.02
CA SER A 57 7.92 -17.48 0.76
C SER A 57 9.06 -18.13 -0.01
N LYS A 58 8.87 -19.39 -0.40
CA LYS A 58 9.81 -20.11 -1.28
C LYS A 58 9.36 -20.08 -2.74
N TYR A 59 8.05 -19.89 -2.95
CA TYR A 59 7.44 -19.93 -4.26
C TYR A 59 7.42 -18.55 -4.91
N HIS A 60 6.88 -17.54 -4.23
CA HIS A 60 6.75 -16.18 -4.76
C HIS A 60 8.12 -15.49 -4.79
N LEU A 61 8.45 -14.84 -5.90
CA LEU A 61 9.71 -14.11 -6.07
C LEU A 61 9.47 -12.61 -5.88
N THR A 62 10.14 -12.03 -4.88
CA THR A 62 10.01 -10.60 -4.54
C THR A 62 11.37 -9.92 -4.33
N PRO A 63 12.30 -9.98 -5.31
CA PRO A 63 13.67 -9.50 -5.13
C PRO A 63 13.77 -8.00 -4.82
N ASN A 64 12.88 -7.15 -5.32
CA ASN A 64 12.93 -5.71 -5.05
C ASN A 64 12.42 -5.40 -3.63
N ILE A 65 11.36 -6.06 -3.18
CA ILE A 65 10.84 -5.95 -1.82
C ILE A 65 11.84 -6.55 -0.83
N ASP A 66 12.47 -7.68 -1.17
CA ASP A 66 13.49 -8.32 -0.33
C ASP A 66 14.72 -7.41 -0.19
N LYS A 67 15.13 -6.72 -1.28
CA LYS A 67 16.18 -5.70 -1.23
C LYS A 67 15.79 -4.50 -0.37
N LEU A 68 14.55 -4.02 -0.47
CA LEU A 68 14.05 -2.95 0.40
C LEU A 68 14.11 -3.38 1.88
N ALA A 69 13.68 -4.60 2.18
CA ALA A 69 13.71 -5.15 3.52
C ALA A 69 15.15 -5.35 4.05
N SER A 70 16.10 -5.74 3.20
CA SER A 70 17.51 -5.92 3.61
C SER A 70 18.25 -4.60 3.84
N SER A 71 17.80 -3.51 3.22
CA SER A 71 18.30 -2.15 3.45
C SER A 71 17.57 -1.36 4.56
N GLY A 72 16.63 -1.99 5.27
CA GLY A 72 15.75 -1.30 6.22
C GLY A 72 15.40 -2.13 7.45
N LEU A 73 14.25 -1.84 8.05
CA LEU A 73 13.74 -2.55 9.22
C LEU A 73 12.58 -3.47 8.81
N LYS A 74 12.62 -4.72 9.28
CA LYS A 74 11.56 -5.72 9.09
C LYS A 74 10.85 -6.00 10.40
N PHE A 75 9.52 -5.92 10.39
CA PHE A 75 8.69 -6.16 11.58
C PHE A 75 8.08 -7.56 11.53
N LYS A 76 8.41 -8.41 12.50
CA LYS A 76 7.79 -9.74 12.64
C LYS A 76 6.43 -9.71 13.32
N ALA A 77 6.12 -8.60 14.00
CA ALA A 77 4.89 -8.36 14.73
C ALA A 77 4.31 -7.00 14.31
N ALA A 78 3.84 -6.93 13.06
CA ALA A 78 3.08 -5.80 12.54
C ALA A 78 1.66 -6.25 12.25
N TYR A 79 0.67 -5.50 12.73
CA TYR A 79 -0.74 -5.89 12.68
C TYR A 79 -1.57 -4.83 11.97
N SER A 80 -2.51 -5.26 11.12
CA SER A 80 -3.58 -4.42 10.63
C SER A 80 -4.59 -4.15 11.76
N SER A 81 -5.25 -3.00 11.72
CA SER A 81 -6.27 -2.64 12.73
C SER A 81 -7.58 -3.42 12.56
N SER A 82 -7.72 -4.18 11.48
CA SER A 82 -8.84 -5.08 11.20
C SER A 82 -8.41 -6.23 10.30
N SER A 83 -9.23 -7.27 10.21
CA SER A 83 -9.02 -8.42 9.32
C SER A 83 -9.56 -8.20 7.90
N VAL A 84 -10.03 -7.00 7.57
CA VAL A 84 -10.58 -6.62 6.25
C VAL A 84 -10.23 -5.17 5.88
N CYS A 85 -10.36 -4.85 4.59
CA CYS A 85 -9.81 -3.68 3.93
C CYS A 85 -10.27 -2.30 4.45
N SER A 86 -11.55 -1.90 4.28
CA SER A 86 -12.01 -0.53 4.59
C SER A 86 -11.73 -0.07 6.03
N PRO A 87 -11.93 -0.90 7.07
CA PRO A 87 -11.54 -0.55 8.44
C PRO A 87 -10.04 -0.27 8.57
N THR A 88 -9.15 -1.08 8.00
CA THR A 88 -7.71 -0.80 8.08
C THR A 88 -7.30 0.44 7.30
N ARG A 89 -7.90 0.65 6.12
CA ARG A 89 -7.66 1.84 5.29
C ARG A 89 -8.03 3.12 6.04
N SER A 90 -9.16 3.12 6.73
CA SER A 90 -9.61 4.28 7.52
C SER A 90 -8.74 4.49 8.76
N SER A 91 -8.29 3.42 9.42
CA SER A 91 -7.31 3.53 10.50
C SER A 91 -5.95 4.08 10.02
N LEU A 92 -5.49 3.71 8.84
CA LEU A 92 -4.25 4.25 8.25
C LEU A 92 -4.39 5.74 8.00
N MET A 93 -5.54 6.19 7.49
CA MET A 93 -5.76 7.61 7.24
C MET A 93 -5.86 8.42 8.53
N THR A 94 -6.49 7.90 9.59
CA THR A 94 -6.88 8.71 10.76
C THR A 94 -6.02 8.48 12.01
N GLY A 95 -5.22 7.41 12.04
CA GLY A 95 -4.54 6.97 13.27
C GLY A 95 -5.48 6.47 14.38
N LYS A 96 -6.77 6.27 14.07
CA LYS A 96 -7.80 5.84 15.03
C LYS A 96 -8.25 4.41 14.76
N HIS A 97 -8.56 3.67 15.83
CA HIS A 97 -9.14 2.33 15.71
C HIS A 97 -10.52 2.39 15.00
N PRO A 98 -10.86 1.47 14.08
CA PRO A 98 -12.01 1.63 13.18
C PRO A 98 -13.38 1.75 13.86
N VAL A 99 -13.51 1.18 15.06
CA VAL A 99 -14.70 1.30 15.91
C VAL A 99 -15.05 2.77 16.26
N ARG A 100 -14.06 3.67 16.32
CA ARG A 100 -14.29 5.08 16.72
C ARG A 100 -15.14 5.88 15.75
N PHE A 101 -15.13 5.52 14.47
CA PHE A 101 -15.87 6.20 13.40
C PHE A 101 -16.81 5.26 12.62
N GLY A 102 -17.01 4.03 13.12
CA GLY A 102 -18.08 3.14 12.68
C GLY A 102 -17.84 2.35 11.39
N ILE A 103 -16.62 2.30 10.86
CA ILE A 103 -16.29 1.44 9.70
C ILE A 103 -15.63 0.17 10.24
N THR A 104 -16.43 -0.86 10.50
CA THR A 104 -16.01 -2.12 11.17
C THR A 104 -16.08 -3.36 10.28
N ASP A 105 -16.63 -3.23 9.07
CA ASP A 105 -16.58 -4.24 8.00
C ASP A 105 -16.21 -3.54 6.68
N TRP A 106 -15.86 -4.30 5.65
CA TRP A 106 -15.58 -3.70 4.34
C TRP A 106 -16.83 -3.03 3.76
N ILE A 107 -16.66 -1.84 3.17
CA ILE A 107 -17.78 -1.06 2.64
C ILE A 107 -18.41 -1.82 1.47
N GLY A 108 -19.71 -2.11 1.57
CA GLY A 108 -20.45 -2.96 0.63
C GLY A 108 -20.60 -4.42 1.07
N ALA A 109 -20.17 -4.77 2.28
CA ALA A 109 -20.28 -6.13 2.81
C ALA A 109 -21.71 -6.67 2.79
N SER A 110 -21.87 -7.85 2.19
CA SER A 110 -23.16 -8.54 2.10
C SER A 110 -23.64 -9.00 3.48
N GLN A 111 -24.89 -8.67 3.81
CA GLN A 111 -25.54 -9.10 5.05
C GLN A 111 -26.33 -10.41 4.89
N LYS A 112 -26.42 -10.97 3.68
CA LYS A 112 -27.31 -12.10 3.35
C LYS A 112 -26.96 -13.44 4.02
N ARG A 113 -25.73 -13.62 4.49
CA ARG A 113 -25.22 -14.89 5.06
C ARG A 113 -24.73 -14.74 6.50
N ARG A 114 -25.18 -13.70 7.21
CA ARG A 114 -24.81 -13.45 8.60
C ARG A 114 -25.78 -14.21 9.53
N ILE A 115 -25.24 -14.94 10.49
CA ILE A 115 -26.03 -15.68 11.50
C ILE A 115 -26.59 -14.70 12.55
N LEU A 116 -25.83 -13.66 12.87
CA LEU A 116 -26.18 -12.61 13.83
C LEU A 116 -26.36 -11.26 13.12
N VAL A 117 -27.14 -10.37 13.73
CA VAL A 117 -27.23 -8.97 13.32
C VAL A 117 -25.86 -8.31 13.51
N THR A 118 -25.32 -7.73 12.45
CA THR A 118 -24.05 -7.01 12.49
C THR A 118 -24.27 -5.57 12.96
N PRO A 119 -23.30 -4.94 13.65
CA PRO A 119 -23.35 -3.52 13.94
C PRO A 119 -23.50 -2.69 12.65
N LYS A 120 -24.12 -1.51 12.77
CA LYS A 120 -24.20 -0.57 11.64
C LYS A 120 -22.78 -0.22 11.18
N ASN A 121 -22.51 -0.48 9.90
CA ASN A 121 -21.26 -0.14 9.25
C ASN A 121 -21.41 1.17 8.48
N HIS A 122 -20.58 2.17 8.76
CA HIS A 122 -20.52 3.39 7.96
C HIS A 122 -19.94 3.10 6.58
N SER A 123 -20.45 3.80 5.56
CA SER A 123 -20.16 3.51 4.15
C SER A 123 -19.12 4.45 3.52
N PHE A 124 -18.53 5.35 4.31
CA PHE A 124 -17.50 6.29 3.89
C PHE A 124 -16.71 6.79 5.10
N LEU A 125 -15.49 7.27 4.87
CA LEU A 125 -14.70 7.98 5.88
C LEU A 125 -15.35 9.34 6.17
N PRO A 126 -15.70 9.67 7.43
CA PRO A 126 -16.29 10.97 7.74
C PRO A 126 -15.36 12.13 7.36
N LYS A 127 -15.93 13.22 6.83
CA LYS A 127 -15.16 14.38 6.34
C LYS A 127 -14.54 15.19 7.47
N GLU A 128 -15.06 15.03 8.68
CA GLU A 128 -14.60 15.71 9.90
C GLU A 128 -13.34 15.04 10.48
N GLU A 129 -12.95 13.87 9.96
CA GLU A 129 -11.73 13.19 10.38
C GLU A 129 -10.50 13.85 9.76
N ASN A 130 -9.59 14.33 10.60
CA ASN A 130 -8.28 14.80 10.17
C ASN A 130 -7.43 13.60 9.73
N THR A 131 -7.17 13.53 8.43
CA THR A 131 -6.39 12.48 7.81
C THR A 131 -4.89 12.80 7.80
N LEU A 132 -4.07 11.76 7.66
CA LEU A 132 -2.63 11.84 7.55
C LEU A 132 -2.22 12.76 6.39
N ALA A 133 -2.96 12.71 5.27
CA ALA A 133 -2.72 13.59 4.13
C ALA A 133 -2.99 15.06 4.46
N GLU A 134 -4.06 15.39 5.18
CA GLU A 134 -4.33 16.78 5.61
C GLU A 134 -3.25 17.30 6.56
N VAL A 135 -2.75 16.44 7.45
CA VAL A 135 -1.61 16.77 8.33
C VAL A 135 -0.34 17.06 7.51
N PHE A 136 0.01 16.19 6.54
CA PHE A 136 1.15 16.43 5.65
C PHE A 136 0.98 17.69 4.81
N LYS A 137 -0.20 17.88 4.21
CA LYS A 137 -0.53 19.04 3.37
C LYS A 137 -0.43 20.35 4.16
N SER A 138 -0.99 20.41 5.37
CA SER A 138 -0.87 21.59 6.25
C SER A 138 0.59 21.89 6.64
N SER A 139 1.46 20.88 6.59
CA SER A 139 2.90 20.99 6.81
C SER A 139 3.69 21.29 5.53
N GLY A 140 3.03 21.61 4.41
CA GLY A 140 3.64 22.02 3.14
C GLY A 140 4.11 20.88 2.23
N TYR A 141 3.62 19.66 2.45
CA TYR A 141 3.91 18.54 1.55
C TYR A 141 2.97 18.52 0.35
N GLN A 142 3.47 18.05 -0.79
CA GLN A 142 2.63 17.60 -1.89
C GLN A 142 2.04 16.24 -1.51
N THR A 143 0.73 16.07 -1.62
CA THR A 143 0.05 14.83 -1.21
C THR A 143 -0.55 14.11 -2.40
N ALA A 144 -0.24 12.82 -2.53
CA ALA A 144 -0.76 12.03 -3.63
C ALA A 144 -1.22 10.61 -3.27
N TYR A 145 -2.28 10.17 -3.96
CA TYR A 145 -2.90 8.86 -3.75
C TYR A 145 -3.09 8.10 -5.07
N PHE A 146 -2.67 6.85 -5.11
CA PHE A 146 -2.77 6.03 -6.32
C PHE A 146 -3.44 4.70 -6.02
N GLY A 147 -4.50 4.38 -6.74
CA GLY A 147 -5.15 3.07 -6.69
C GLY A 147 -6.32 2.95 -5.69
N LYS A 148 -6.41 1.83 -4.97
CA LYS A 148 -7.59 1.42 -4.19
C LYS A 148 -7.85 2.37 -3.04
N TRP A 149 -8.95 3.12 -3.08
CA TRP A 149 -9.39 3.96 -1.96
C TRP A 149 -10.24 3.16 -0.97
N HIS A 150 -11.43 2.73 -1.40
CA HIS A 150 -12.39 1.91 -0.64
C HIS A 150 -12.81 2.49 0.71
N LEU A 151 -12.89 3.83 0.78
CA LEU A 151 -13.37 4.60 1.93
C LEU A 151 -14.56 5.50 1.57
N GLY A 152 -15.33 5.09 0.57
CA GLY A 152 -16.55 5.75 0.13
C GLY A 152 -16.73 5.61 -1.38
N ALA A 153 -17.96 5.76 -1.82
CA ALA A 153 -18.35 5.51 -3.21
C ALA A 153 -18.92 6.75 -3.90
N ARG A 154 -19.22 7.83 -3.16
CA ARG A 154 -19.70 9.09 -3.74
C ARG A 154 -18.52 9.90 -4.25
N ASP A 155 -18.80 10.83 -5.16
CA ASP A 155 -17.76 11.75 -5.66
C ASP A 155 -17.14 12.57 -4.53
N GLU A 156 -17.94 12.89 -3.53
CA GLU A 156 -17.52 13.65 -2.36
C GLU A 156 -16.77 12.84 -1.30
N ASP A 157 -16.60 11.53 -1.51
CA ASP A 157 -15.81 10.65 -0.64
C ASP A 157 -14.42 10.35 -1.23
N HIS A 158 -14.05 10.98 -2.35
CA HIS A 158 -12.78 10.72 -3.06
C HIS A 158 -11.56 11.20 -2.23
N PRO A 159 -10.34 10.68 -2.47
CA PRO A 159 -9.14 11.14 -1.78
C PRO A 159 -8.91 12.67 -1.79
N SER A 160 -9.39 13.38 -2.82
CA SER A 160 -9.31 14.85 -2.90
C SER A 160 -10.06 15.58 -1.79
N PHE A 161 -11.08 14.95 -1.21
CA PHE A 161 -11.82 15.46 -0.05
C PHE A 161 -11.16 15.11 1.29
N HIS A 162 -10.02 14.40 1.24
CA HIS A 162 -9.25 13.95 2.40
C HIS A 162 -7.78 14.32 2.24
N GLY A 163 -7.51 15.53 1.76
CA GLY A 163 -6.17 16.13 1.75
C GLY A 163 -5.20 15.65 0.68
N PHE A 164 -5.59 14.78 -0.26
CA PHE A 164 -4.74 14.41 -1.40
C PHE A 164 -4.92 15.35 -2.59
N ASP A 165 -3.91 16.17 -2.88
CA ASP A 165 -3.94 17.15 -3.99
C ASP A 165 -3.89 16.47 -5.36
N TYR A 166 -3.24 15.33 -5.45
CA TYR A 166 -3.21 14.51 -6.64
C TYR A 166 -3.73 13.12 -6.36
N HIS A 167 -4.61 12.60 -7.21
CA HIS A 167 -4.99 11.19 -7.12
C HIS A 167 -5.24 10.59 -8.49
N ARG A 168 -4.90 9.31 -8.65
CA ARG A 168 -5.12 8.61 -9.91
C ARG A 168 -5.34 7.12 -9.74
N GLY A 169 -6.18 6.54 -10.60
CA GLY A 169 -6.45 5.11 -10.59
C GLY A 169 -7.43 4.69 -9.49
N VAL A 170 -8.25 5.63 -9.01
CA VAL A 170 -9.20 5.42 -7.93
C VAL A 170 -10.47 4.75 -8.45
N ASN A 171 -11.04 3.87 -7.63
CA ASN A 171 -12.28 3.15 -7.86
C ASN A 171 -13.24 3.42 -6.70
N ARG A 172 -14.53 3.46 -6.99
CA ARG A 172 -15.61 3.51 -5.99
C ARG A 172 -15.80 2.18 -5.27
N ALA A 173 -15.38 1.08 -5.89
CA ALA A 173 -15.45 -0.28 -5.34
C ALA A 173 -14.12 -0.70 -4.69
N GLY A 174 -14.21 -1.71 -3.83
CA GLY A 174 -13.05 -2.30 -3.14
C GLY A 174 -12.15 -3.19 -4.01
N SER A 175 -12.53 -3.48 -5.25
CA SER A 175 -11.75 -4.29 -6.18
C SER A 175 -12.03 -3.87 -7.61
N PRO A 176 -11.06 -3.98 -8.53
CA PRO A 176 -11.34 -3.74 -9.94
C PRO A 176 -12.17 -4.91 -10.49
N GLY A 177 -13.01 -4.67 -11.48
CA GLY A 177 -13.70 -5.76 -12.18
C GLY A 177 -12.78 -6.58 -13.07
N SER A 178 -11.61 -6.02 -13.44
CA SER A 178 -10.52 -6.67 -14.16
C SER A 178 -9.21 -5.91 -13.93
N TYR A 179 -8.07 -6.62 -13.89
CA TYR A 179 -6.74 -5.98 -13.87
C TYR A 179 -6.24 -5.56 -15.25
N TYR A 180 -6.88 -6.04 -16.31
CA TYR A 180 -6.62 -5.62 -17.68
C TYR A 180 -7.62 -4.57 -18.13
N TYR A 181 -7.13 -3.58 -18.90
CA TYR A 181 -7.98 -2.62 -19.59
C TYR A 181 -9.08 -3.34 -20.38
N PRO A 182 -10.37 -2.93 -20.27
CA PRO A 182 -10.87 -1.66 -19.73
C PRO A 182 -11.22 -1.67 -18.23
N PHE A 183 -10.64 -2.58 -17.44
CA PHE A 183 -10.79 -2.68 -15.98
C PHE A 183 -12.25 -2.85 -15.51
N ARG A 184 -13.05 -3.62 -16.24
CA ARG A 184 -14.47 -3.87 -15.93
C ARG A 184 -14.77 -5.32 -15.67
N ARG A 185 -15.81 -5.56 -14.88
CA ARG A 185 -16.36 -6.89 -14.63
C ARG A 185 -17.02 -7.43 -15.90
N ASN A 186 -16.71 -8.66 -16.27
CA ASN A 186 -17.21 -9.27 -17.51
C ASN A 186 -18.69 -9.70 -17.36
N LYS A 187 -19.61 -8.75 -17.46
CA LYS A 187 -21.05 -9.00 -17.67
C LYS A 187 -21.36 -8.56 -19.10
N LYS A 188 -21.46 -9.51 -20.03
CA LYS A 188 -21.86 -9.35 -21.46
C LYS A 188 -21.72 -7.90 -21.98
N LEU A 189 -20.58 -7.59 -22.62
CA LEU A 189 -20.26 -6.27 -23.17
C LEU A 189 -21.43 -5.69 -24.02
N PRO A 190 -21.98 -4.51 -23.71
CA PRO A 190 -22.88 -3.82 -24.61
C PRO A 190 -22.14 -3.32 -25.88
N LYS A 191 -22.84 -3.27 -27.02
CA LYS A 191 -22.29 -3.02 -28.37
C LYS A 191 -21.95 -1.55 -28.70
N ILE A 192 -22.12 -0.58 -27.79
CA ILE A 192 -21.95 0.87 -28.07
C ILE A 192 -21.43 1.63 -26.82
N PRO A 193 -20.94 2.88 -26.96
CA PRO A 193 -19.58 3.29 -26.60
C PRO A 193 -19.27 3.24 -25.09
N LEU A 194 -18.01 2.94 -24.80
CA LEU A 194 -17.47 2.58 -23.48
C LEU A 194 -17.33 3.78 -22.52
N LYS A 195 -18.16 3.90 -21.45
CA LYS A 195 -17.80 4.43 -20.09
C LYS A 195 -18.76 3.89 -19.00
N PRO A 196 -18.38 3.79 -17.71
CA PRO A 196 -17.06 3.99 -17.11
C PRO A 196 -16.39 2.65 -16.81
N THR A 197 -15.08 2.61 -17.03
CA THR A 197 -14.15 1.66 -16.40
C THR A 197 -14.34 1.74 -14.89
N ASP A 198 -14.11 0.65 -14.15
CA ASP A 198 -14.11 0.73 -12.68
C ASP A 198 -13.00 1.69 -12.18
N ILE A 199 -12.05 2.04 -13.07
CA ILE A 199 -10.97 3.01 -12.86
C ILE A 199 -11.08 4.18 -13.87
N PRO A 200 -11.93 5.20 -13.64
CA PRO A 200 -12.21 6.30 -14.59
C PRO A 200 -10.97 7.05 -15.11
N ASP A 201 -9.98 7.28 -14.26
CA ASP A 201 -8.76 8.06 -14.57
C ASP A 201 -7.80 7.37 -15.56
N PHE A 202 -8.08 6.10 -15.87
CA PHE A 202 -7.39 5.30 -16.89
C PHE A 202 -8.34 4.86 -18.01
N SER A 203 -9.41 5.63 -18.26
CA SER A 203 -10.36 5.36 -19.34
C SER A 203 -9.75 5.48 -20.75
N ASP A 204 -8.57 6.08 -20.87
CA ASP A 204 -7.78 6.27 -22.09
C ASP A 204 -6.55 5.35 -22.17
N ALA A 205 -6.39 4.42 -21.21
CA ALA A 205 -5.25 3.51 -21.22
C ALA A 205 -5.21 2.62 -22.48
N LYS A 206 -3.99 2.28 -22.91
CA LYS A 206 -3.78 1.44 -24.10
C LYS A 206 -4.39 0.05 -23.90
N LYS A 207 -4.83 -0.57 -25.00
CA LYS A 207 -5.25 -1.98 -25.01
C LYS A 207 -4.17 -2.87 -24.37
N ASN A 208 -4.59 -3.85 -23.58
CA ASN A 208 -3.75 -4.76 -22.80
C ASN A 208 -2.93 -4.12 -21.66
N SER A 209 -3.18 -2.85 -21.32
CA SER A 209 -2.57 -2.26 -20.13
C SER A 209 -2.97 -3.02 -18.87
N TYR A 210 -2.00 -3.24 -17.98
CA TYR A 210 -2.17 -3.92 -16.71
C TYR A 210 -2.18 -2.92 -15.56
N LEU A 211 -3.21 -2.96 -14.72
CA LEU A 211 -3.49 -1.92 -13.73
C LEU A 211 -2.35 -1.71 -12.73
N THR A 212 -1.73 -2.80 -12.26
CA THR A 212 -0.59 -2.74 -11.31
C THR A 212 0.59 -1.97 -11.91
N ASP A 213 0.89 -2.20 -13.19
CA ASP A 213 1.96 -1.50 -13.89
C ASP A 213 1.58 -0.03 -14.14
N LEU A 214 0.35 0.26 -14.57
CA LEU A 214 -0.11 1.64 -14.79
C LEU A 214 0.01 2.50 -13.53
N LEU A 215 -0.43 1.98 -12.37
CA LEU A 215 -0.34 2.72 -11.10
C LEU A 215 1.10 3.11 -10.78
N SER A 216 2.03 2.17 -10.91
CA SER A 216 3.44 2.42 -10.62
C SER A 216 4.12 3.37 -11.60
N ILE A 217 3.75 3.31 -12.90
CA ILE A 217 4.22 4.25 -13.91
C ILE A 217 3.73 5.66 -13.55
N GLU A 218 2.46 5.79 -13.18
CA GLU A 218 1.87 7.08 -12.83
C GLU A 218 2.50 7.69 -11.58
N VAL A 219 2.73 6.88 -10.53
CA VAL A 219 3.46 7.32 -9.32
C VAL A 219 4.84 7.85 -9.68
N THR A 220 5.60 7.14 -10.51
CA THR A 220 6.96 7.59 -10.89
C THR A 220 6.96 8.90 -11.65
N LYS A 221 6.01 9.10 -12.57
CA LYS A 221 5.86 10.37 -13.30
C LYS A 221 5.50 11.52 -12.38
N TYR A 222 4.58 11.28 -11.45
CA TYR A 222 4.18 12.30 -10.50
C TYR A 222 5.34 12.69 -9.57
N ILE A 223 6.03 11.72 -8.96
CA ILE A 223 7.21 11.98 -8.11
C ILE A 223 8.27 12.80 -8.86
N GLU A 224 8.54 12.47 -10.12
CA GLU A 224 9.46 13.22 -10.97
C GLU A 224 9.03 14.69 -11.15
N SER A 225 7.73 14.95 -11.31
CA SER A 225 7.20 16.30 -11.47
C SER A 225 7.25 17.18 -10.21
N ILE A 226 7.52 16.59 -9.04
CA ILE A 226 7.56 17.28 -7.73
C ILE A 226 8.86 17.02 -6.97
N ALA A 227 9.92 16.55 -7.66
CA ALA A 227 11.15 16.08 -7.01
C ALA A 227 11.87 17.15 -6.16
N ASP A 228 11.58 18.44 -6.41
CA ASP A 228 12.09 19.61 -5.70
C ASP A 228 11.28 19.98 -4.43
N LYS A 229 10.14 19.32 -4.20
CA LYS A 229 9.23 19.58 -3.08
C LYS A 229 9.10 18.35 -2.17
N PRO A 230 8.87 18.55 -0.85
CA PRO A 230 8.59 17.43 0.03
C PRO A 230 7.24 16.80 -0.32
N PHE A 231 7.15 15.46 -0.31
CA PHE A 231 5.93 14.77 -0.69
C PHE A 231 5.55 13.59 0.21
N PHE A 232 4.24 13.38 0.30
CA PHE A 232 3.61 12.22 0.93
C PHE A 232 2.77 11.50 -0.11
N THR A 233 3.20 10.29 -0.47
CA THR A 233 2.58 9.50 -1.53
C THR A 233 2.14 8.14 -1.01
N ILE A 234 0.89 7.78 -1.25
CA ILE A 234 0.40 6.42 -1.01
C ILE A 234 0.15 5.74 -2.36
N LEU A 235 0.89 4.66 -2.63
CA LEU A 235 0.60 3.72 -3.69
C LEU A 235 -0.17 2.53 -3.12
N SER A 236 -1.50 2.64 -3.22
CA SER A 236 -2.47 1.67 -2.73
C SER A 236 -2.84 0.69 -3.84
N HIS A 237 -2.10 -0.41 -3.96
CA HIS A 237 -2.35 -1.40 -5.01
C HIS A 237 -3.69 -2.11 -4.80
N TYR A 238 -4.39 -2.40 -5.90
CA TYR A 238 -5.48 -3.41 -5.90
C TYR A 238 -4.91 -4.83 -5.85
N SER A 239 -3.76 -5.06 -6.49
CA SER A 239 -3.06 -6.33 -6.36
C SER A 239 -2.67 -6.53 -4.89
N VAL A 240 -2.88 -7.70 -4.31
CA VAL A 240 -3.09 -9.01 -4.97
C VAL A 240 -4.53 -9.54 -4.84
N HIS A 241 -5.50 -8.66 -4.57
CA HIS A 241 -6.90 -9.00 -4.37
C HIS A 241 -7.55 -9.59 -5.62
N THR A 242 -8.60 -10.39 -5.43
CA THR A 242 -9.42 -10.94 -6.51
C THR A 242 -10.03 -9.86 -7.43
N PRO A 243 -10.31 -10.16 -8.72
CA PRO A 243 -10.10 -11.45 -9.39
C PRO A 243 -8.62 -11.76 -9.63
N ILE A 244 -8.21 -13.01 -9.44
CA ILE A 244 -6.82 -13.41 -9.66
C ILE A 244 -6.52 -13.39 -11.16
N GLN A 245 -5.88 -12.30 -11.60
CA GLN A 245 -5.58 -12.01 -13.00
C GLN A 245 -4.18 -11.40 -13.11
N ALA A 246 -3.22 -12.22 -13.51
CA ALA A 246 -1.83 -11.82 -13.67
C ALA A 246 -1.43 -11.68 -15.15
N LEU A 247 -0.25 -11.13 -15.40
CA LEU A 247 0.40 -11.19 -16.70
C LEU A 247 0.62 -12.65 -17.13
N LYS A 248 0.20 -12.98 -18.35
CA LYS A 248 0.28 -14.36 -18.87
C LYS A 248 1.70 -14.93 -18.82
N ALA A 249 2.69 -14.13 -19.23
CA ALA A 249 4.10 -14.52 -19.23
C ALA A 249 4.60 -14.83 -17.81
N ASP A 250 4.22 -14.02 -16.83
CA ASP A 250 4.59 -14.22 -15.43
C ASP A 250 3.94 -15.49 -14.87
N SER A 251 2.64 -15.73 -15.17
CA SER A 251 1.96 -16.97 -14.78
C SER A 251 2.62 -18.22 -15.38
N GLU A 252 3.03 -18.17 -16.65
CA GLU A 252 3.76 -19.28 -17.29
C GLU A 252 5.12 -19.53 -16.65
N LYS A 253 5.83 -18.45 -16.27
CA LYS A 253 7.08 -18.57 -15.50
C LYS A 253 6.85 -19.30 -14.18
N TYR A 254 5.81 -18.95 -13.43
CA TYR A 254 5.51 -19.62 -12.16
C TYR A 254 5.05 -21.06 -12.31
N ARG A 255 4.34 -21.40 -13.39
CA ARG A 255 4.02 -22.81 -13.70
C ARG A 255 5.27 -23.65 -13.87
N LYS A 256 6.27 -23.16 -14.63
CA LYS A 256 7.57 -23.85 -14.77
C LYS A 256 8.31 -23.93 -13.44
N ARG A 257 8.27 -22.85 -12.66
CA ARG A 257 8.93 -22.79 -11.34
C ARG A 257 8.42 -23.87 -10.39
N LEU A 258 7.14 -24.23 -10.42
CA LEU A 258 6.60 -25.31 -9.57
C LEU A 258 7.42 -26.60 -9.71
N ASP A 259 7.72 -26.97 -10.95
CA ASP A 259 8.51 -28.15 -11.28
C ASP A 259 9.97 -27.98 -10.85
N GLU A 260 10.57 -26.81 -11.10
CA GLU A 260 11.98 -26.51 -10.79
C GLU A 260 12.31 -26.61 -9.29
N ILE A 261 11.41 -26.14 -8.42
CA ILE A 261 11.66 -26.11 -6.97
C ILE A 261 10.99 -27.28 -6.22
N GLY A 262 10.37 -28.21 -6.94
CA GLY A 262 9.77 -29.42 -6.38
C GLY A 262 8.67 -29.14 -5.35
N ILE A 263 7.93 -28.02 -5.49
CA ILE A 263 6.77 -27.78 -4.63
C ILE A 263 5.67 -28.77 -5.01
N ALA A 264 5.08 -29.40 -4.00
CA ALA A 264 3.97 -30.33 -4.20
C ALA A 264 2.84 -29.65 -5.02
N THR A 265 2.42 -30.31 -6.09
CA THR A 265 1.22 -29.94 -6.83
C THR A 265 -0.04 -30.23 -6.02
N GLU A 266 0.04 -31.18 -5.09
CA GLU A 266 -1.01 -31.46 -4.12
C GLU A 266 -1.25 -30.26 -3.19
N ILE A 267 -2.50 -29.78 -3.17
CA ILE A 267 -2.92 -28.70 -2.30
C ILE A 267 -3.15 -29.25 -0.89
N LYS A 268 -2.23 -28.98 0.02
CA LYS A 268 -2.46 -29.24 1.45
C LYS A 268 -3.35 -28.15 2.03
N THR A 269 -4.34 -28.58 2.81
CA THR A 269 -5.26 -27.70 3.51
C THR A 269 -5.31 -28.02 5.00
N ARG A 270 -5.79 -27.06 5.79
CA ARG A 270 -6.07 -27.21 7.22
C ARG A 270 -7.52 -26.78 7.48
N PRO A 271 -8.30 -27.54 8.25
CA PRO A 271 -9.60 -27.08 8.71
C PRO A 271 -9.45 -25.89 9.68
N GLU A 272 -10.27 -24.87 9.50
CA GLU A 272 -10.39 -23.71 10.40
C GLU A 272 -11.85 -23.46 10.75
N LYS A 273 -12.32 -24.13 11.81
CA LYS A 273 -13.74 -24.17 12.18
C LYS A 273 -14.60 -24.64 11.00
N ASN A 274 -15.41 -23.76 10.43
CA ASN A 274 -16.29 -24.03 9.29
C ASN A 274 -15.64 -23.65 7.94
N ALA A 275 -14.36 -23.25 7.94
CA ALA A 275 -13.60 -22.88 6.77
C ALA A 275 -12.43 -23.84 6.54
N ILE A 276 -11.80 -23.72 5.38
CA ILE A 276 -10.60 -24.47 4.99
C ILE A 276 -9.55 -23.46 4.57
N THR A 277 -8.35 -23.60 5.12
CA THR A 277 -7.19 -22.78 4.77
C THR A 277 -6.23 -23.59 3.90
N ARG A 278 -5.86 -23.04 2.76
CA ARG A 278 -4.78 -23.58 1.92
C ARG A 278 -3.43 -23.23 2.55
N ILE A 279 -2.60 -24.24 2.73
CA ILE A 279 -1.26 -24.10 3.33
C ILE A 279 -0.18 -24.08 2.23
N THR A 280 -0.51 -24.58 1.03
CA THR A 280 0.46 -24.72 -0.05
C THR A 280 0.44 -23.49 -0.96
N GLN A 281 1.57 -22.77 -1.01
CA GLN A 281 1.81 -21.71 -2.00
C GLN A 281 2.20 -22.34 -3.34
N ASN A 282 1.20 -22.62 -4.17
CA ASN A 282 1.39 -23.18 -5.51
C ASN A 282 0.39 -22.62 -6.55
N ASN A 283 -0.11 -21.40 -6.34
CA ASN A 283 -0.99 -20.70 -7.29
C ASN A 283 -0.15 -19.80 -8.22
N PRO A 284 0.09 -20.17 -9.50
CA PRO A 284 0.96 -19.42 -10.41
C PRO A 284 0.46 -18.00 -10.71
N GLU A 285 -0.85 -17.82 -10.85
CA GLU A 285 -1.45 -16.52 -11.13
C GLU A 285 -1.32 -15.59 -9.91
N TYR A 286 -1.57 -16.08 -8.69
CA TYR A 286 -1.35 -15.27 -7.48
C TYR A 286 0.12 -14.87 -7.33
N ALA A 287 1.04 -15.82 -7.50
CA ALA A 287 2.48 -15.55 -7.43
C ALA A 287 2.93 -14.51 -8.47
N ALA A 288 2.37 -14.57 -9.68
CA ALA A 288 2.61 -13.57 -10.73
C ALA A 288 2.03 -12.17 -10.40
N MET A 289 0.91 -12.09 -9.68
CA MET A 289 0.39 -10.82 -9.17
C MET A 289 1.30 -10.24 -8.08
N VAL A 290 1.81 -11.08 -7.15
CA VAL A 290 2.79 -10.68 -6.13
C VAL A 290 4.05 -10.12 -6.80
N GLU A 291 4.57 -10.80 -7.83
CA GLU A 291 5.73 -10.30 -8.58
C GLU A 291 5.44 -9.00 -9.34
N SER A 292 4.22 -8.79 -9.81
CA SER A 292 3.85 -7.50 -10.42
C SER A 292 3.91 -6.35 -9.41
N VAL A 293 3.56 -6.60 -8.14
CA VAL A 293 3.76 -5.65 -7.03
C VAL A 293 5.25 -5.45 -6.75
N ASP A 294 6.05 -6.52 -6.77
CA ASP A 294 7.50 -6.41 -6.63
C ASP A 294 8.14 -5.54 -7.72
N ARG A 295 7.76 -5.75 -8.99
CA ARG A 295 8.20 -4.90 -10.11
C ARG A 295 7.78 -3.44 -9.92
N SER A 296 6.58 -3.19 -9.40
CA SER A 296 6.10 -1.85 -9.05
C SER A 296 7.00 -1.18 -8.00
N VAL A 297 7.30 -1.88 -6.91
CA VAL A 297 8.24 -1.39 -5.87
C VAL A 297 9.60 -1.08 -6.48
N GLY A 298 10.17 -2.01 -7.26
CA GLY A 298 11.45 -1.80 -7.95
C GLY A 298 11.44 -0.59 -8.88
N ARG A 299 10.33 -0.31 -9.56
CA ARG A 299 10.17 0.85 -10.45
C ARG A 299 10.22 2.16 -9.67
N VAL A 300 9.47 2.26 -8.57
CA VAL A 300 9.47 3.46 -7.71
C VAL A 300 10.82 3.65 -7.01
N MET A 301 11.41 2.59 -6.46
CA MET A 301 12.74 2.65 -5.83
C MET A 301 13.81 3.14 -6.81
N ARG A 302 13.79 2.66 -8.05
CA ARG A 302 14.71 3.08 -9.10
C ARG A 302 14.52 4.56 -9.44
N LYS A 303 13.28 5.01 -9.62
CA LYS A 303 12.98 6.43 -9.89
C LYS A 303 13.45 7.33 -8.74
N LEU A 304 13.23 6.95 -7.48
CA LEU A 304 13.77 7.69 -6.34
C LEU A 304 15.31 7.75 -6.37
N GLY A 305 15.98 6.69 -6.80
CA GLY A 305 17.44 6.68 -6.97
C GLY A 305 17.92 7.56 -8.12
N GLU A 306 17.25 7.53 -9.27
CA GLU A 306 17.52 8.39 -10.44
C GLU A 306 17.41 9.89 -10.08
N LEU A 307 16.53 10.23 -9.16
CA LEU A 307 16.28 11.60 -8.69
C LEU A 307 17.09 11.99 -7.44
N ASP A 308 17.98 11.12 -6.96
CA ASP A 308 18.75 11.28 -5.71
C ASP A 308 17.88 11.54 -4.46
N LEU A 309 16.67 10.95 -4.42
CA LEU A 309 15.70 11.13 -3.35
C LEU A 309 15.78 10.05 -2.26
N LEU A 310 16.49 8.95 -2.49
CA LEU A 310 16.49 7.78 -1.60
C LEU A 310 16.93 8.11 -0.17
N LYS A 311 17.95 8.96 0.00
CA LYS A 311 18.49 9.32 1.33
C LYS A 311 17.53 10.15 2.17
N ARG A 312 16.56 10.82 1.54
CA ARG A 312 15.57 11.69 2.18
C ARG A 312 14.14 11.19 2.03
N THR A 313 13.93 9.88 1.81
CA THR A 313 12.59 9.29 1.66
C THR A 313 12.40 8.14 2.64
N ILE A 314 11.41 8.25 3.52
CA ILE A 314 10.90 7.13 4.32
C ILE A 314 10.02 6.27 3.41
N ILE A 315 10.27 4.97 3.41
CA ILE A 315 9.55 4.01 2.57
C ILE A 315 8.91 2.97 3.47
N ILE A 316 7.59 2.85 3.38
CA ILE A 316 6.79 1.90 4.15
C ILE A 316 6.15 0.93 3.17
N PHE A 317 6.33 -0.37 3.40
CA PHE A 317 5.63 -1.43 2.67
C PHE A 317 4.78 -2.22 3.66
N THR A 318 3.48 -2.29 3.43
CA THR A 318 2.55 -3.02 4.31
C THR A 318 1.30 -3.47 3.56
N SER A 319 0.46 -4.29 4.20
CA SER A 319 -0.84 -4.73 3.69
C SER A 319 -1.99 -4.26 4.57
N ASP A 320 -3.19 -4.14 4.00
CA ASP A 320 -4.39 -3.72 4.75
C ASP A 320 -4.99 -4.84 5.62
N ASN A 321 -4.74 -6.10 5.29
CA ASN A 321 -5.12 -7.24 6.11
C ASN A 321 -4.31 -8.49 5.72
N GLY A 322 -4.58 -9.61 6.39
CA GLY A 322 -4.01 -10.90 6.00
C GLY A 322 -4.50 -11.36 4.62
N GLY A 323 -3.77 -12.30 4.03
CA GLY A 323 -4.05 -12.80 2.69
C GLY A 323 -5.29 -13.69 2.62
N LEU A 324 -5.96 -13.63 1.47
CA LEU A 324 -7.02 -14.59 1.14
C LEU A 324 -6.40 -15.97 0.90
N SER A 325 -6.99 -17.01 1.49
CA SER A 325 -6.64 -18.40 1.18
C SER A 325 -6.99 -18.70 -0.29
N THR A 326 -6.01 -18.59 -1.20
CA THR A 326 -6.15 -18.64 -2.67
C THR A 326 -5.62 -19.90 -3.31
#